data_AF-A0A5K1CB70-F1
#
_entry.id   AF-A0A5K1CB70-F1
#
_cell.length_a   1.000
_cell.length_b   1.000
_cell.length_c   1.000
_cell.angle_alpha   90.00
_cell.angle_beta   90.00
_cell.angle_gamma   90.00
#
_symmetry.space_group_name_H-M   'P 1'
#
loop_
_entity.id
_entity.type
_entity.pdbx_description
1 polymer ?
#
loop_
_entity_poly.entity_id
_entity_poly.type
_entity_poly.pdbx_seq_one_letter_code
_entity_poly.pdbx_strand_id
1 'polypeptide(L)'
;MKEIGLRGIWTPTMWSCRCYAFERCPTFCATVIGIKSLEELEVSECPTLCELPRMPLLKSLKIWNCDGLNTIGDLPALKSLTVCRCERLKTLANMPALELLDVSLCPRLEQVSDYHMPALMRFKLWGLDIFKQHPTHLPSLEELVVLYLPNWDSTFTSMPCLREALFYKCPKMQTEGWIYALSELAGHEGRATQLQRLSVWNCPSARLGWKLLEQLPNLIELGLDSESAVLLPSPLPSQISTFLPSLKTLQLRDNTNVDKKVKWGRCISGCGVPLNRTT
;
A
#
# COMPACT_ATOMS: atom_id res chain seq x y z
N MET A 1 2.43 21.44 38.59
CA MET A 1 1.74 21.07 37.34
C MET A 1 1.85 22.25 36.40
N LYS A 2 2.67 22.15 35.37
CA LYS A 2 2.77 23.16 34.31
C LYS A 2 2.31 22.47 33.03
N GLU A 3 1.25 23.00 32.42
CA GLU A 3 0.97 22.77 31.00
C GLU A 3 2.19 23.23 30.22
N ILE A 4 2.81 22.32 29.47
CA ILE A 4 3.89 22.66 28.55
C ILE A 4 3.30 22.50 27.14
N GLY A 5 2.77 23.60 26.62
CA GLY A 5 2.67 23.89 25.19
C GLY A 5 1.91 22.91 24.31
N LEU A 6 0.60 22.72 24.55
CA LEU A 6 -0.32 22.28 23.50
C LEU A 6 -0.58 23.48 22.56
N ARG A 7 0.01 23.52 21.38
CA ARG A 7 -0.38 24.46 20.31
C ARG A 7 -0.51 23.73 18.98
N GLY A 8 -1.75 23.50 18.54
CA GLY A 8 -2.08 23.02 17.20
C GLY A 8 -3.52 22.54 17.02
N ILE A 9 -4.48 23.48 17.09
CA ILE A 9 -5.89 23.39 16.65
C ILE A 9 -6.76 22.25 17.27
N TRP A 10 -7.46 22.57 18.36
CA TRP A 10 -8.63 21.80 18.80
C TRP A 10 -9.82 22.74 18.98
N THR A 11 -10.94 22.44 18.32
CA THR A 11 -12.23 23.07 18.62
C THR A 11 -12.74 22.53 19.97
N PRO A 12 -13.31 23.39 20.84
CA PRO A 12 -13.48 23.07 22.26
C PRO A 12 -14.83 22.40 22.55
N THR A 13 -15.03 21.13 22.19
CA THR A 13 -16.13 20.31 22.75
C THR A 13 -15.76 18.82 22.77
N MET A 14 -14.83 18.39 23.62
CA MET A 14 -14.76 16.98 24.01
C MET A 14 -13.99 16.78 25.32
N TRP A 15 -14.69 16.83 26.44
CA TRP A 15 -14.13 16.46 27.74
C TRP A 15 -14.40 14.96 27.94
N SER A 16 -13.68 14.12 27.18
CA SER A 16 -13.61 12.64 27.31
C SER A 16 -12.48 12.06 26.39
N CYS A 17 -11.26 12.59 26.44
CA CYS A 17 -10.25 12.28 25.42
C CYS A 17 -9.59 10.90 25.60
N ARG A 18 -9.90 9.95 24.69
CA ARG A 18 -9.15 8.69 24.44
C ARG A 18 -8.11 8.82 23.32
N CYS A 19 -7.86 10.06 22.88
CA CYS A 19 -6.97 10.41 21.79
C CYS A 19 -5.91 11.39 22.32
N TYR A 20 -4.62 11.09 22.11
CA TYR A 20 -3.52 11.92 22.59
C TYR A 20 -2.53 12.16 21.44
N ALA A 21 -2.08 13.41 21.29
CA ALA A 21 -1.05 13.81 20.33
C ALA A 21 0.15 14.40 21.09
N PHE A 22 1.36 13.90 20.82
CA PHE A 22 2.60 14.39 21.42
C PHE A 22 3.52 14.97 20.35
N GLU A 23 3.91 16.24 20.50
CA GLU A 23 4.88 16.91 19.64
C GLU A 23 6.12 17.30 20.44
N ARG A 24 7.32 17.05 19.89
CA ARG A 24 8.61 17.50 20.47
C ARG A 24 8.79 17.15 21.95
N CYS A 25 8.39 15.95 22.35
CA CYS A 25 8.33 15.55 23.75
C CYS A 25 9.61 14.82 24.21
N PRO A 26 10.55 15.48 24.91
CA PRO A 26 11.73 14.81 25.46
C PRO A 26 11.39 13.77 26.54
N THR A 27 10.22 13.88 27.20
CA THR A 27 9.79 13.03 28.33
C THR A 27 8.59 12.13 27.98
N PHE A 28 8.46 11.70 26.72
CA PHE A 28 7.35 10.86 26.24
C PHE A 28 7.07 9.65 27.15
N CYS A 29 8.09 8.85 27.47
CA CYS A 29 7.91 7.64 28.28
C CYS A 29 7.31 7.96 29.66
N ALA A 30 7.77 9.01 30.34
CA ALA A 30 7.24 9.40 31.65
C ALA A 30 5.77 9.85 31.59
N THR A 31 5.30 10.34 30.44
CA THR A 31 3.95 10.87 30.26
C THR A 31 2.93 9.78 29.92
N VAL A 32 3.35 8.73 29.20
CA VAL A 32 2.45 7.70 28.67
C VAL A 32 2.41 6.41 29.49
N ILE A 33 3.41 6.14 30.35
CA ILE A 33 3.48 4.93 31.20
C ILE A 33 2.24 4.74 32.12
N GLY A 34 1.46 5.79 32.37
CA GLY A 34 0.24 5.73 33.19
C GLY A 34 -1.07 5.48 32.45
N ILE A 35 -1.13 5.62 31.12
CA ILE A 35 -2.40 5.69 30.37
C ILE A 35 -2.72 4.33 29.73
N LYS A 36 -3.23 3.39 30.54
CA LYS A 36 -3.59 2.03 30.08
C LYS A 36 -4.87 1.95 29.23
N SER A 37 -5.67 3.01 29.23
CA SER A 37 -6.97 3.09 28.52
C SER A 37 -6.88 3.80 27.16
N LEU A 38 -5.66 4.02 26.65
CA LEU A 38 -5.45 4.74 25.41
C LEU A 38 -5.88 3.89 24.21
N GLU A 39 -6.76 4.45 23.37
CA GLU A 39 -7.24 3.79 22.15
C GLU A 39 -6.63 4.42 20.90
N GLU A 40 -6.28 5.71 20.93
CA GLU A 40 -5.66 6.41 19.81
C GLU A 40 -4.47 7.25 20.26
N LEU A 41 -3.35 7.12 19.55
CA LEU A 41 -2.10 7.81 19.85
C LEU A 41 -1.49 8.39 18.58
N GLU A 42 -1.12 9.65 18.65
CA GLU A 42 -0.30 10.32 17.65
C GLU A 42 0.99 10.84 18.30
N VAL A 43 2.13 10.58 17.67
CA VAL A 43 3.44 11.04 18.13
C VAL A 43 4.19 11.64 16.96
N SER A 44 4.65 12.88 17.12
CA SER A 44 5.28 13.65 16.08
C SER A 44 6.54 14.34 16.59
N GLU A 45 7.60 14.38 15.79
CA GLU A 45 8.85 15.11 16.10
C GLU A 45 9.46 14.73 17.47
N CYS A 46 9.42 13.46 17.86
CA CYS A 46 9.93 12.98 19.15
C CYS A 46 11.22 12.16 18.96
N PRO A 47 12.40 12.79 18.85
CA PRO A 47 13.67 12.09 18.59
C PRO A 47 14.17 11.25 19.78
N THR A 48 13.65 11.48 20.99
CA THR A 48 14.00 10.71 22.20
C THR A 48 13.12 9.48 22.40
N LEU A 49 12.07 9.31 21.58
CA LEU A 49 11.19 8.15 21.65
C LEU A 49 11.93 6.92 21.13
N CYS A 50 12.46 6.09 22.01
CA CYS A 50 13.17 4.87 21.62
C CYS A 50 12.25 3.65 21.49
N GLU A 51 11.21 3.58 22.32
CA GLU A 51 10.26 2.47 22.41
C GLU A 51 8.88 2.97 22.86
N LEU A 52 7.82 2.30 22.41
CA LEU A 52 6.47 2.53 22.92
C LEU A 52 6.22 1.66 24.16
N PRO A 53 5.61 2.20 25.23
CA PRO A 53 5.18 1.37 26.35
C PRO A 53 4.07 0.41 25.92
N ARG A 54 3.79 -0.60 26.76
CA ARG A 54 2.71 -1.57 26.47
C ARG A 54 1.34 -0.88 26.46
N MET A 55 0.67 -0.90 25.31
CA MET A 55 -0.66 -0.33 25.12
C MET A 55 -1.64 -1.38 24.55
N PRO A 56 -2.19 -2.27 25.40
CA PRO A 56 -2.99 -3.41 24.93
C PRO A 56 -4.35 -3.02 24.32
N LEU A 57 -4.83 -1.79 24.57
CA LEU A 57 -6.10 -1.28 24.07
C LEU A 57 -5.94 -0.31 22.88
N LEU A 58 -4.71 -0.05 22.44
CA LEU A 58 -4.46 0.88 21.36
C LEU A 58 -4.98 0.33 20.04
N LYS A 59 -5.87 1.07 19.40
CA LYS A 59 -6.52 0.74 18.12
C LYS A 59 -5.93 1.54 16.97
N SER A 60 -5.47 2.76 17.22
CA SER A 60 -4.90 3.64 16.20
C SER A 60 -3.58 4.25 16.67
N LEU A 61 -2.55 4.17 15.83
CA LEU A 61 -1.23 4.70 16.12
C LEU A 61 -0.69 5.46 14.89
N LYS A 62 -0.33 6.71 15.09
CA LYS A 62 0.34 7.55 14.09
C LYS A 62 1.67 8.02 14.63
N ILE A 63 2.75 7.83 13.86
CA ILE A 63 4.09 8.24 14.24
C ILE A 63 4.75 9.00 13.10
N TRP A 64 5.25 10.20 13.39
CA TRP A 64 5.88 11.08 12.42
C TRP A 64 7.21 11.59 12.97
N ASN A 65 8.28 11.52 12.17
CA ASN A 65 9.55 12.18 12.50
C ASN A 65 10.12 11.80 13.89
N CYS A 66 10.04 10.51 14.25
CA CYS A 66 10.49 9.99 15.54
C CYS A 66 11.77 9.16 15.38
N ASP A 67 12.90 9.84 15.18
CA ASP A 67 14.18 9.21 14.82
C ASP A 67 14.84 8.41 15.95
N GLY A 68 14.32 8.47 17.17
CA GLY A 68 14.77 7.59 18.25
C GLY A 68 14.25 6.16 18.10
N LEU A 69 13.11 6.00 17.40
CA LEU A 69 12.29 4.80 17.46
C LEU A 69 12.92 3.71 16.59
N ASN A 70 13.35 2.62 17.23
CA ASN A 70 14.00 1.52 16.51
C ASN A 70 13.03 0.40 16.14
N THR A 71 12.01 0.19 16.96
CA THR A 71 11.04 -0.90 16.80
C THR A 71 9.65 -0.44 17.24
N ILE A 72 8.61 -1.00 16.62
CA ILE A 72 7.24 -0.96 17.15
C ILE A 72 6.90 -2.38 17.59
N GLY A 73 6.78 -2.57 18.90
CA GLY A 73 6.50 -3.85 19.52
C GLY A 73 5.05 -4.32 19.34
N ASP A 74 4.70 -5.43 19.97
CA ASP A 74 3.38 -6.05 19.85
C ASP A 74 2.26 -5.12 20.35
N LEU A 75 1.34 -4.78 19.45
CA LEU A 75 0.13 -4.02 19.74
C LEU A 75 -1.09 -4.85 19.27
N PRO A 76 -1.57 -5.80 20.09
CA PRO A 76 -2.49 -6.85 19.63
C PRO A 76 -3.89 -6.34 19.25
N ALA A 77 -4.30 -5.18 19.77
CA ALA A 77 -5.59 -4.55 19.43
C ALA A 77 -5.48 -3.49 18.32
N LEU A 78 -4.27 -3.28 17.77
CA LEU A 78 -4.04 -2.20 16.81
C LEU A 78 -4.71 -2.54 15.48
N LYS A 79 -5.57 -1.64 15.02
CA LYS A 79 -6.31 -1.72 13.75
C LYS A 79 -5.70 -0.81 12.69
N SER A 80 -5.10 0.31 13.09
CA SER A 80 -4.50 1.27 12.16
C SER A 80 -3.12 1.72 12.63
N LEU A 81 -2.15 1.64 11.73
CA LEU A 81 -0.79 2.10 11.92
C LEU A 81 -0.36 2.99 10.75
N THR A 82 0.06 4.21 11.06
CA THR A 82 0.73 5.10 10.11
C THR A 82 2.10 5.48 10.68
N VAL A 83 3.15 5.28 9.91
CA VAL A 83 4.51 5.66 10.28
C VAL A 83 5.17 6.43 9.14
N CYS A 84 5.72 7.60 9.44
CA CYS A 84 6.33 8.46 8.45
C CYS A 84 7.64 9.05 8.97
N ARG A 85 8.68 9.05 8.14
CA ARG A 85 9.98 9.71 8.42
C ARG A 85 10.59 9.25 9.75
N CYS A 86 10.64 7.95 10.02
CA CYS A 86 11.32 7.42 11.21
C CYS A 86 12.65 6.79 10.80
N GLU A 87 13.73 7.57 10.90
CA GLU A 87 15.03 7.26 10.31
C GLU A 87 15.73 6.02 10.91
N ARG A 88 15.37 5.63 12.14
CA ARG A 88 15.95 4.49 12.84
C ARG A 88 15.05 3.27 12.94
N LEU A 89 13.81 3.35 12.48
CA LEU A 89 12.87 2.25 12.58
C LEU A 89 13.33 1.08 11.69
N LYS A 90 13.55 -0.09 12.30
CA LYS A 90 14.07 -1.27 11.61
C LYS A 90 13.02 -2.34 11.37
N THR A 91 12.14 -2.57 12.34
CA THR A 91 11.16 -3.66 12.31
C THR A 91 9.82 -3.26 12.90
N LEU A 92 8.76 -3.85 12.34
CA LEU A 92 7.42 -3.86 12.92
C LEU A 92 7.09 -5.27 13.38
N ALA A 93 6.62 -5.41 14.62
CA ALA A 93 6.14 -6.69 15.15
C ALA A 93 4.86 -7.17 14.43
N ASN A 94 4.49 -8.43 14.65
CA ASN A 94 3.28 -8.99 14.07
C ASN A 94 2.03 -8.45 14.78
N MET A 95 1.11 -7.85 14.02
CA MET A 95 -0.11 -7.23 14.55
C MET A 95 -1.34 -7.86 13.89
N PRO A 96 -1.86 -8.98 14.43
CA PRO A 96 -2.86 -9.81 13.73
C PRO A 96 -4.22 -9.10 13.51
N ALA A 97 -4.53 -8.07 14.31
CA ALA A 97 -5.73 -7.27 14.19
C ALA A 97 -5.58 -6.05 13.27
N LEU A 98 -4.40 -5.85 12.67
CA LEU A 98 -4.11 -4.65 11.88
C LEU A 98 -4.88 -4.70 10.57
N GLU A 99 -5.72 -3.70 10.35
CA GLU A 99 -6.55 -3.54 9.15
C GLU A 99 -5.90 -2.56 8.16
N LEU A 100 -5.16 -1.57 8.66
CA LEU A 100 -4.56 -0.49 7.88
C LEU A 100 -3.09 -0.31 8.25
N LEU A 101 -2.19 -0.43 7.28
CA LEU A 101 -0.78 -0.14 7.43
C LEU A 101 -0.31 0.84 6.36
N ASP A 102 0.24 1.96 6.80
CA ASP A 102 0.89 2.96 5.95
C ASP A 102 2.29 3.27 6.51
N VAL A 103 3.34 2.96 5.76
CA VAL A 103 4.71 3.26 6.16
C VAL A 103 5.44 4.00 5.04
N SER A 104 5.95 5.19 5.37
CA SER A 104 6.62 6.04 4.40
C SER A 104 7.93 6.62 4.93
N LEU A 105 8.91 6.75 4.04
CA LEU A 105 10.19 7.43 4.29
C LEU A 105 10.89 6.92 5.55
N CYS A 106 10.90 5.60 5.76
CA CYS A 106 11.63 4.94 6.85
C CYS A 106 12.79 4.14 6.24
N PRO A 107 13.92 4.78 5.91
CA PRO A 107 14.95 4.19 5.05
C PRO A 107 15.70 3.02 5.69
N ARG A 108 15.54 2.79 6.99
CA ARG A 108 16.13 1.66 7.72
C ARG A 108 15.15 0.52 8.00
N LEU A 109 13.90 0.62 7.54
CA LEU A 109 12.93 -0.44 7.75
C LEU A 109 13.29 -1.63 6.87
N GLU A 110 13.62 -2.76 7.49
CA GLU A 110 14.01 -3.99 6.80
C GLU A 110 12.83 -4.95 6.66
N GLN A 111 11.90 -4.95 7.61
CA GLN A 111 10.85 -5.96 7.70
C GLN A 111 9.55 -5.43 8.31
N VAL A 112 8.44 -5.85 7.71
CA VAL A 112 7.09 -5.77 8.27
C VAL A 112 6.59 -7.20 8.44
N SER A 113 6.59 -7.72 9.67
CA SER A 113 6.10 -9.07 10.00
C SER A 113 6.68 -10.21 9.12
N ASP A 114 6.29 -11.44 9.41
CA ASP A 114 7.02 -12.59 8.90
C ASP A 114 6.22 -13.37 7.84
N TYR A 115 4.90 -13.51 8.02
CA TYR A 115 4.08 -14.38 7.15
C TYR A 115 2.60 -14.01 7.05
N HIS A 116 1.92 -13.77 8.18
CA HIS A 116 0.44 -13.80 8.22
C HIS A 116 -0.16 -12.58 8.90
N MET A 117 -0.97 -11.81 8.14
CA MET A 117 -1.74 -10.65 8.62
C MET A 117 -3.18 -10.75 8.09
N PRO A 118 -4.06 -11.52 8.77
CA PRO A 118 -5.35 -11.91 8.22
C PRO A 118 -6.36 -10.77 8.12
N ALA A 119 -6.24 -9.75 8.97
CA ALA A 119 -7.15 -8.61 9.02
C ALA A 119 -6.74 -7.46 8.08
N LEU A 120 -5.55 -7.51 7.47
CA LEU A 120 -4.99 -6.37 6.74
C LEU A 120 -5.76 -6.12 5.44
N MET A 121 -6.44 -4.98 5.38
CA MET A 121 -7.27 -4.54 4.25
C MET A 121 -6.53 -3.55 3.35
N ARG A 122 -5.67 -2.70 3.92
CA ARG A 122 -4.88 -1.72 3.17
C ARG A 122 -3.42 -1.76 3.58
N PHE A 123 -2.55 -1.92 2.59
CA PHE A 123 -1.10 -1.99 2.80
C PHE A 123 -0.39 -1.00 1.87
N LYS A 124 0.18 0.05 2.47
CA LYS A 124 0.85 1.13 1.75
C LYS A 124 2.28 1.27 2.22
N LEU A 125 3.21 1.24 1.27
CA LEU A 125 4.64 1.42 1.51
C LEU A 125 5.21 2.46 0.54
N TRP A 126 6.01 3.39 1.06
CA TRP A 126 6.64 4.42 0.23
C TRP A 126 8.07 4.73 0.66
N GLY A 127 9.04 4.63 -0.26
CA GLY A 127 10.39 5.14 -0.06
C GLY A 127 11.15 4.39 1.03
N LEU A 128 11.18 3.06 0.92
CA LEU A 128 11.86 2.16 1.85
C LEU A 128 13.02 1.47 1.12
N ASP A 129 14.22 2.02 1.26
CA ASP A 129 15.37 1.67 0.42
C ASP A 129 15.91 0.27 0.68
N ILE A 130 15.91 -0.18 1.94
CA ILE A 130 16.48 -1.48 2.35
C ILE A 130 15.43 -2.52 2.72
N PHE A 131 14.16 -2.26 2.42
CA PHE A 131 13.06 -3.15 2.78
C PHE A 131 13.18 -4.51 2.08
N LYS A 132 13.13 -5.60 2.86
CA LYS A 132 13.38 -6.97 2.39
C LYS A 132 12.21 -7.92 2.60
N GLN A 133 11.41 -7.73 3.65
CA GLN A 133 10.44 -8.74 4.06
C GLN A 133 9.07 -8.13 4.38
N HIS A 134 8.03 -8.72 3.81
CA HIS A 134 6.64 -8.34 3.97
C HIS A 134 5.78 -9.58 4.29
N PRO A 135 4.56 -9.42 4.83
CA PRO A 135 3.64 -10.54 4.96
C PRO A 135 3.23 -11.06 3.58
N THR A 136 3.13 -12.39 3.43
CA THR A 136 2.83 -13.03 2.14
C THR A 136 1.41 -13.58 2.07
N HIS A 137 0.78 -13.87 3.21
CA HIS A 137 -0.59 -14.38 3.30
C HIS A 137 -1.55 -13.31 3.86
N LEU A 138 -2.30 -12.66 2.96
CA LEU A 138 -3.13 -11.48 3.21
C LEU A 138 -4.57 -11.67 2.66
N PRO A 139 -5.38 -12.55 3.27
CA PRO A 139 -6.67 -13.00 2.72
C PRO A 139 -7.71 -11.88 2.60
N SER A 140 -7.60 -10.83 3.43
CA SER A 140 -8.54 -9.69 3.46
C SER A 140 -8.04 -8.45 2.72
N LEU A 141 -6.88 -8.50 2.07
CA LEU A 141 -6.27 -7.33 1.45
C LEU A 141 -7.10 -6.84 0.27
N GLU A 142 -7.48 -5.57 0.29
CA GLU A 142 -8.26 -4.91 -0.76
C GLU A 142 -7.42 -3.91 -1.56
N GLU A 143 -6.46 -3.24 -0.91
CA GLU A 143 -5.63 -2.19 -1.51
C GLU A 143 -4.15 -2.41 -1.17
N LEU A 144 -3.32 -2.51 -2.22
CA LEU A 144 -1.86 -2.58 -2.12
C LEU A 144 -1.22 -1.43 -2.88
N VAL A 145 -0.44 -0.60 -2.19
CA VAL A 145 0.28 0.53 -2.79
C VAL A 145 1.74 0.45 -2.41
N VAL A 146 2.62 0.35 -3.40
CA VAL A 146 4.07 0.22 -3.19
C VAL A 146 4.80 1.19 -4.11
N LEU A 147 5.46 2.18 -3.52
CA LEU A 147 6.07 3.29 -4.27
C LEU A 147 7.54 3.45 -3.86
N TYR A 148 8.47 3.48 -4.81
CA TYR A 148 9.89 3.69 -4.55
C TYR A 148 10.49 2.65 -3.57
N LEU A 149 10.24 1.36 -3.83
CA LEU A 149 10.88 0.27 -3.09
C LEU A 149 11.81 -0.53 -4.02
N PRO A 150 13.13 -0.26 -4.03
CA PRO A 150 14.07 -0.90 -4.95
C PRO A 150 14.24 -2.41 -4.72
N ASN A 151 13.95 -2.87 -3.50
CA ASN A 151 14.11 -4.25 -3.08
C ASN A 151 12.79 -5.02 -2.97
N TRP A 152 11.66 -4.42 -3.33
CA TRP A 152 10.36 -5.07 -3.27
C TRP A 152 10.30 -6.30 -4.19
N ASP A 153 10.12 -7.46 -3.58
CA ASP A 153 9.59 -8.65 -4.25
C ASP A 153 8.08 -8.77 -3.98
N SER A 154 7.43 -9.67 -4.70
CA SER A 154 5.98 -9.79 -4.72
C SER A 154 5.56 -11.24 -4.50
N THR A 155 6.24 -11.92 -3.56
CA THR A 155 6.09 -13.34 -3.23
C THR A 155 4.85 -13.64 -2.38
N PHE A 156 3.70 -13.09 -2.77
CA PHE A 156 2.43 -13.34 -2.09
C PHE A 156 1.96 -14.77 -2.29
N THR A 157 1.46 -15.38 -1.22
CA THR A 157 0.81 -16.69 -1.26
C THR A 157 -0.70 -16.56 -1.38
N SER A 158 -1.31 -15.54 -0.76
CA SER A 158 -2.77 -15.36 -0.72
C SER A 158 -3.18 -13.90 -0.68
N MET A 159 -3.99 -13.44 -1.64
CA MET A 159 -4.62 -12.11 -1.69
C MET A 159 -5.95 -12.11 -2.50
N PRO A 160 -6.91 -13.01 -2.23
CA PRO A 160 -8.11 -13.21 -3.06
C PRO A 160 -9.04 -11.98 -3.12
N CYS A 161 -9.00 -11.11 -2.11
CA CYS A 161 -9.84 -9.92 -2.01
C CYS A 161 -9.26 -8.67 -2.70
N LEU A 162 -8.06 -8.75 -3.29
CA LEU A 162 -7.35 -7.58 -3.81
C LEU A 162 -8.15 -6.91 -4.94
N ARG A 163 -8.47 -5.63 -4.76
CA ARG A 163 -9.24 -4.82 -5.71
C ARG A 163 -8.37 -3.81 -6.43
N GLU A 164 -7.37 -3.28 -5.73
CA GLU A 164 -6.49 -2.23 -6.24
C GLU A 164 -5.03 -2.53 -5.92
N ALA A 165 -4.18 -2.45 -6.95
CA ALA A 165 -2.75 -2.58 -6.81
C ALA A 165 -2.02 -1.48 -7.61
N LEU A 166 -1.17 -0.74 -6.93
CA LEU A 166 -0.34 0.32 -7.51
C LEU A 166 1.13 0.10 -7.17
N PHE A 167 1.96 -0.02 -8.20
CA PHE A 167 3.41 -0.09 -8.11
C PHE A 167 4.04 1.05 -8.89
N TYR A 168 4.96 1.76 -8.25
CA TYR A 168 5.74 2.81 -8.90
C TYR A 168 7.21 2.70 -8.50
N LYS A 169 8.13 2.64 -9.47
CA LYS A 169 9.58 2.53 -9.24
C LYS A 169 9.95 1.37 -8.32
N CYS A 170 9.48 0.17 -8.66
CA CYS A 170 9.79 -1.08 -7.98
C CYS A 170 10.51 -2.05 -8.95
N PRO A 171 11.83 -1.85 -9.20
CA PRO A 171 12.56 -2.52 -10.27
C PRO A 171 12.69 -4.04 -10.12
N LYS A 172 12.57 -4.59 -8.91
CA LYS A 172 12.63 -6.04 -8.64
C LYS A 172 11.26 -6.72 -8.54
N MET A 173 10.17 -5.95 -8.58
CA MET A 173 8.81 -6.47 -8.50
C MET A 173 8.56 -7.43 -9.66
N GLN A 174 7.96 -8.58 -9.39
CA GLN A 174 7.57 -9.58 -10.39
C GLN A 174 6.05 -9.80 -10.36
N THR A 175 5.49 -10.38 -11.40
CA THR A 175 4.08 -10.81 -11.38
C THR A 175 3.90 -12.32 -11.44
N GLU A 176 5.00 -13.07 -11.43
CA GLU A 176 4.96 -14.52 -11.30
C GLU A 176 4.32 -14.90 -9.97
N GLY A 177 3.41 -15.88 -9.98
CA GLY A 177 2.69 -16.29 -8.78
C GLY A 177 1.40 -15.51 -8.46
N TRP A 178 1.21 -14.31 -9.03
CA TRP A 178 0.03 -13.48 -8.75
C TRP A 178 -1.28 -14.18 -9.09
N ILE A 179 -1.32 -14.94 -10.19
CA ILE A 179 -2.52 -15.69 -10.60
C ILE A 179 -2.96 -16.62 -9.45
N TYR A 180 -2.01 -17.32 -8.82
CA TYR A 180 -2.32 -18.25 -7.74
C TYR A 180 -2.75 -17.51 -6.47
N ALA A 181 -2.02 -16.46 -6.09
CA ALA A 181 -2.33 -15.68 -4.90
C ALA A 181 -3.70 -14.99 -4.98
N LEU A 182 -4.09 -14.48 -6.16
CA LEU A 182 -5.40 -13.88 -6.39
C LEU A 182 -6.53 -14.92 -6.49
N SER A 183 -6.19 -16.19 -6.73
CA SER A 183 -7.15 -17.27 -6.99
C SER A 183 -7.29 -18.27 -5.84
N GLU A 184 -6.63 -18.05 -4.69
CA GLU A 184 -6.54 -19.02 -3.58
C GLU A 184 -7.84 -19.18 -2.75
N LEU A 185 -8.96 -19.31 -3.46
CA LEU A 185 -10.25 -19.85 -3.02
C LEU A 185 -10.83 -20.83 -4.06
N ALA A 186 -10.03 -21.31 -5.02
CA ALA A 186 -10.44 -22.24 -6.06
C ALA A 186 -10.49 -23.71 -5.57
N GLY A 187 -11.11 -23.93 -4.41
CA GLY A 187 -11.74 -25.21 -4.09
C GLY A 187 -13.22 -25.10 -4.46
N HIS A 188 -13.56 -25.53 -5.69
CA HIS A 188 -14.91 -25.52 -6.27
C HIS A 188 -15.45 -24.13 -6.67
N GLU A 189 -15.69 -23.99 -7.99
CA GLU A 189 -16.37 -22.87 -8.67
C GLU A 189 -15.58 -21.55 -8.80
N GLY A 190 -14.59 -21.54 -9.72
CA GLY A 190 -14.39 -20.50 -10.75
C GLY A 190 -14.74 -19.03 -10.45
N ARG A 191 -14.51 -18.52 -9.24
CA ARG A 191 -14.67 -17.10 -8.96
C ARG A 191 -13.52 -16.34 -9.61
N ALA A 192 -13.87 -15.49 -10.55
CA ALA A 192 -12.93 -14.54 -11.16
C ALA A 192 -12.28 -13.66 -10.09
N THR A 193 -11.01 -13.33 -10.30
CA THR A 193 -10.23 -12.40 -9.48
C THR A 193 -11.01 -11.09 -9.24
N GLN A 194 -10.85 -10.50 -8.05
CA GLN A 194 -11.56 -9.26 -7.67
C GLN A 194 -10.82 -7.99 -8.11
N LEU A 195 -9.66 -8.13 -8.75
CA LEU A 195 -8.78 -7.02 -9.11
C LEU A 195 -9.44 -6.16 -10.18
N GLN A 196 -9.69 -4.89 -9.82
CA GLN A 196 -10.36 -3.90 -10.66
C GLN A 196 -9.39 -2.85 -11.18
N ARG A 197 -8.36 -2.50 -10.40
CA ARG A 197 -7.39 -1.46 -10.76
C ARG A 197 -5.98 -2.00 -10.60
N LEU A 198 -5.21 -1.98 -11.68
CA LEU A 198 -3.80 -2.34 -11.68
C LEU A 198 -2.99 -1.25 -12.35
N SER A 199 -2.02 -0.72 -11.64
CA SER A 199 -1.09 0.29 -12.17
C SER A 199 0.34 -0.11 -11.85
N VAL A 200 1.18 -0.27 -12.87
CA VAL A 200 2.57 -0.66 -12.74
C VAL A 200 3.43 0.27 -13.59
N TRP A 201 4.29 1.04 -12.92
CA TRP A 201 5.06 2.11 -13.53
C TRP A 201 6.53 2.05 -13.09
N ASN A 202 7.47 2.13 -14.01
CA ASN A 202 8.90 2.07 -13.82
C ASN A 202 9.31 0.79 -13.09
N CYS A 203 8.70 -0.35 -13.44
CA CYS A 203 8.94 -1.66 -12.86
C CYS A 203 9.42 -2.63 -13.96
N PRO A 204 10.67 -2.55 -14.43
CA PRO A 204 11.20 -3.36 -15.54
C PRO A 204 11.11 -4.87 -15.34
N SER A 205 11.15 -5.36 -14.08
CA SER A 205 11.03 -6.78 -13.78
C SER A 205 9.59 -7.28 -13.65
N ALA A 206 8.59 -6.40 -13.71
CA ALA A 206 7.19 -6.77 -13.49
C ALA A 206 6.74 -7.84 -14.49
N ARG A 207 7.27 -7.77 -15.73
CA ARG A 207 7.06 -8.76 -16.81
C ARG A 207 5.58 -9.14 -16.94
N LEU A 208 4.71 -8.13 -16.94
CA LEU A 208 3.26 -8.33 -17.02
C LEU A 208 2.93 -8.99 -18.36
N GLY A 209 2.69 -10.29 -18.31
CA GLY A 209 2.38 -11.10 -19.47
C GLY A 209 0.88 -11.16 -19.74
N TRP A 210 0.51 -11.37 -21.00
CA TRP A 210 -0.89 -11.48 -21.43
C TRP A 210 -1.67 -12.56 -20.66
N LYS A 211 -1.02 -13.68 -20.33
CA LYS A 211 -1.62 -14.77 -19.54
C LYS A 211 -2.14 -14.35 -18.18
N LEU A 212 -1.47 -13.39 -17.51
CA LEU A 212 -1.97 -12.85 -16.23
C LEU A 212 -3.21 -11.99 -16.49
N LEU A 213 -3.16 -11.10 -17.49
CA LEU A 213 -4.26 -10.21 -17.83
C LEU A 213 -5.53 -10.97 -18.24
N GLU A 214 -5.40 -12.08 -18.99
CA GLU A 214 -6.54 -12.95 -19.34
C GLU A 214 -7.26 -13.53 -18.12
N GLN A 215 -6.58 -13.65 -16.98
CA GLN A 215 -7.16 -14.11 -15.71
C GLN A 215 -7.75 -12.96 -14.85
N LEU A 216 -7.81 -11.74 -15.39
CA LEU A 216 -8.35 -10.55 -14.74
C LEU A 216 -9.57 -9.99 -15.49
N PRO A 217 -10.65 -10.77 -15.68
CA PRO A 217 -11.80 -10.35 -16.50
C PRO A 217 -12.57 -9.15 -15.89
N ASN A 218 -12.38 -8.89 -14.59
CA ASN A 218 -13.00 -7.79 -13.85
C ASN A 218 -12.15 -6.50 -13.84
N LEU A 219 -11.00 -6.49 -14.52
CA LEU A 219 -10.12 -5.32 -14.54
C LEU A 219 -10.79 -4.15 -15.27
N ILE A 220 -10.97 -3.03 -14.57
CA ILE A 220 -11.61 -1.81 -15.05
C ILE A 220 -10.56 -0.81 -15.53
N GLU A 221 -9.44 -0.71 -14.80
CA GLU A 221 -8.36 0.21 -15.11
C GLU A 221 -7.01 -0.51 -15.12
N LEU A 222 -6.26 -0.31 -16.19
CA LEU A 222 -4.90 -0.80 -16.37
C LEU A 222 -3.98 0.35 -16.72
N GLY A 223 -2.95 0.57 -15.91
CA GLY A 223 -1.89 1.54 -16.14
C GLY A 223 -0.54 0.84 -16.27
N LEU A 224 0.15 1.01 -17.39
CA LEU A 224 1.46 0.42 -17.66
C LEU A 224 2.36 1.40 -18.41
N ASP A 225 3.67 1.34 -18.20
CA ASP A 225 4.63 1.98 -19.10
C ASP A 225 5.41 1.00 -19.98
N SER A 226 6.15 1.53 -20.94
CA SER A 226 6.94 0.74 -21.89
C SER A 226 7.94 -0.19 -21.19
N GLU A 227 8.47 0.18 -20.03
CA GLU A 227 9.36 -0.68 -19.23
C GLU A 227 8.62 -1.81 -18.52
N SER A 228 7.39 -1.58 -18.08
CA SER A 228 6.59 -2.58 -17.36
C SER A 228 5.79 -3.51 -18.30
N ALA A 229 5.63 -3.09 -19.57
CA ALA A 229 4.83 -3.76 -20.61
C ALA A 229 5.64 -4.65 -21.58
N VAL A 230 6.90 -4.98 -21.28
CA VAL A 230 7.88 -5.60 -22.19
C VAL A 230 7.43 -6.92 -22.85
N LEU A 231 6.42 -7.61 -22.30
CA LEU A 231 5.88 -8.87 -22.83
C LEU A 231 4.50 -8.75 -23.50
N LEU A 232 3.94 -7.54 -23.65
CA LEU A 232 2.73 -7.35 -24.43
C LEU A 232 3.07 -7.45 -25.93
N PRO A 233 2.45 -8.36 -26.71
CA PRO A 233 2.66 -8.39 -28.15
C PRO A 233 2.25 -7.05 -28.74
N SER A 234 3.12 -6.50 -29.59
CA SER A 234 2.83 -5.30 -30.36
C SER A 234 2.28 -5.70 -31.74
N PRO A 235 1.23 -5.02 -32.25
CA PRO A 235 0.34 -4.12 -31.52
C PRO A 235 -0.53 -4.89 -30.50
N LEU A 236 -0.97 -4.24 -29.41
CA LEU A 236 -2.01 -4.78 -28.52
C LEU A 236 -3.07 -5.43 -29.42
N PRO A 237 -3.43 -6.70 -29.18
CA PRO A 237 -4.36 -7.40 -30.04
C PRO A 237 -5.56 -6.51 -30.26
N SER A 238 -6.10 -6.44 -31.47
CA SER A 238 -7.39 -5.82 -31.79
C SER A 238 -8.58 -6.40 -30.98
N GLN A 239 -8.28 -7.26 -30.00
CA GLN A 239 -9.11 -8.11 -29.18
C GLN A 239 -8.96 -7.81 -27.66
N ILE A 240 -8.38 -6.69 -27.20
CA ILE A 240 -8.33 -6.36 -25.74
C ILE A 240 -9.71 -6.53 -25.09
N SER A 241 -10.78 -6.12 -25.79
CA SER A 241 -12.17 -6.27 -25.33
C SER A 241 -12.65 -7.71 -25.17
N THR A 242 -12.02 -8.70 -25.83
CA THR A 242 -12.38 -10.11 -25.66
C THR A 242 -11.76 -10.73 -24.41
N PHE A 243 -10.62 -10.21 -23.95
CA PHE A 243 -9.89 -10.76 -22.79
C PHE A 243 -10.09 -9.94 -21.52
N LEU A 244 -10.28 -8.63 -21.67
CA LEU A 244 -10.58 -7.70 -20.57
C LEU A 244 -11.92 -7.00 -20.85
N PRO A 245 -13.05 -7.74 -20.76
CA PRO A 245 -14.36 -7.21 -21.12
C PRO A 245 -14.80 -6.03 -20.25
N SER A 246 -14.29 -5.95 -19.02
CA SER A 246 -14.63 -4.88 -18.07
C SER A 246 -13.74 -3.64 -18.20
N LEU A 247 -12.69 -3.67 -19.04
CA LEU A 247 -11.69 -2.61 -19.10
C LEU A 247 -12.29 -1.33 -19.68
N LYS A 248 -12.32 -0.27 -18.88
CA LYS A 248 -12.80 1.06 -19.25
C LYS A 248 -11.67 2.02 -19.55
N THR A 249 -10.55 1.85 -18.84
CA THR A 249 -9.43 2.78 -18.89
C THR A 249 -8.13 2.00 -19.10
N LEU A 250 -7.45 2.31 -20.19
CA LEU A 250 -6.07 1.86 -20.45
C LEU A 250 -5.16 3.08 -20.51
N GLN A 251 -4.22 3.17 -19.58
CA GLN A 251 -3.17 4.19 -19.57
C GLN A 251 -1.84 3.54 -19.96
N LEU A 252 -1.26 3.99 -21.07
CA LEU A 252 0.06 3.56 -21.53
C LEU A 252 1.00 4.76 -21.55
N ARG A 253 2.12 4.69 -20.83
CA ARG A 253 3.18 5.73 -20.85
C ARG A 253 4.41 5.20 -21.58
N ASP A 254 5.04 6.04 -22.40
CA ASP A 254 6.35 5.73 -22.95
C ASP A 254 7.42 6.43 -22.12
N ASN A 255 8.33 5.66 -21.52
CA ASN A 255 9.48 6.21 -20.79
C ASN A 255 10.66 6.53 -21.72
N THR A 256 10.59 6.16 -23.02
CA THR A 256 11.65 6.39 -24.01
C THR A 256 11.38 7.62 -24.89
N ASN A 257 11.69 8.80 -24.35
CA ASN A 257 11.99 10.04 -25.10
C ASN A 257 10.94 10.66 -26.07
N VAL A 258 10.92 11.99 -25.96
CA VAL A 258 10.21 13.07 -26.68
C VAL A 258 9.98 12.96 -28.20
N ASP A 259 10.51 11.99 -28.97
CA ASP A 259 10.49 12.12 -30.45
C ASP A 259 10.22 10.87 -31.31
N LYS A 260 9.70 9.75 -30.76
CA LYS A 260 9.22 8.66 -31.62
C LYS A 260 7.86 8.13 -31.18
N LYS A 261 6.85 8.35 -32.02
CA LYS A 261 5.46 7.87 -31.87
C LYS A 261 5.42 6.38 -31.55
N VAL A 262 5.20 6.05 -30.29
CA VAL A 262 4.45 4.86 -29.92
C VAL A 262 2.99 5.29 -29.77
N LYS A 263 2.15 4.90 -30.73
CA LYS A 263 0.70 5.19 -30.73
C LYS A 263 0.00 4.33 -29.69
N TRP A 264 -0.10 4.80 -28.46
CA TRP A 264 -1.07 4.25 -27.51
C TRP A 264 -1.88 5.39 -26.89
N GLY A 265 -3.04 5.64 -27.49
CA GLY A 265 -4.03 6.58 -26.94
C GLY A 265 -4.85 5.96 -25.81
N ARG A 266 -5.58 6.80 -25.05
CA ARG A 266 -6.65 6.34 -24.15
C ARG A 266 -7.66 5.52 -24.97
N CYS A 267 -7.75 4.22 -24.72
CA CYS A 267 -8.95 3.47 -25.08
C CYS A 267 -9.99 3.72 -23.97
N ILE A 268 -10.87 4.69 -24.20
CA ILE A 268 -12.13 4.77 -23.46
C ILE A 268 -13.03 3.72 -24.10
N SER A 269 -13.26 2.58 -23.45
CA SER A 269 -14.32 1.68 -23.92
C SER A 269 -15.66 2.35 -23.62
N GLY A 270 -16.35 2.70 -24.69
CA GLY A 270 -17.42 3.69 -24.67
C GLY A 270 -18.72 3.23 -24.03
N CYS A 271 -19.43 4.18 -23.43
CA CYS A 271 -20.88 4.28 -23.46
C CYS A 271 -21.24 5.78 -23.52
N GLY A 272 -21.81 6.24 -24.65
CA GLY A 272 -22.65 7.45 -24.68
C GLY A 272 -22.46 8.47 -25.82
N VAL A 273 -23.09 8.19 -26.97
CA VAL A 273 -23.75 9.11 -27.94
C VAL A 273 -22.88 10.04 -28.84
N PRO A 274 -23.13 10.08 -30.17
CA PRO A 274 -22.38 10.88 -31.14
C PRO A 274 -22.84 12.35 -31.15
N LEU A 275 -21.90 13.28 -31.40
CA LEU A 275 -22.24 14.62 -31.85
C LEU A 275 -21.67 14.86 -33.24
N ASN A 276 -22.61 14.88 -34.19
CA ASN A 276 -22.48 15.39 -35.56
C ASN A 276 -21.75 16.74 -35.62
N ARG A 277 -21.03 16.93 -36.73
CA ARG A 277 -21.21 18.01 -37.71
C ARG A 277 -20.44 17.58 -38.97
N THR A 278 -21.08 16.97 -39.97
CA THR A 278 -21.74 17.59 -41.14
C THR A 278 -21.08 18.85 -41.69
N THR A 279 -20.82 18.74 -43.01
CA THR A 279 -20.33 19.67 -44.04
C THR A 279 -18.90 20.13 -43.96
#